data_AF-A0A7R9G4V0-F1
#
_entry.id   AF-A0A7R9G4V0-F1
#
_cell.length_a   1.000
_cell.length_b   1.000
_cell.length_c   1.000
_cell.angle_alpha   90.00
_cell.angle_beta   90.00
_cell.angle_gamma   90.00
#
_symmetry.space_group_name_H-M   'P 1'
#
loop_
_entity.id
_entity.type
_entity.pdbx_description
1 polymer ?
#
loop_
_entity_poly.entity_id
_entity_poly.type
_entity_poly.pdbx_seq_one_letter_code
_entity_poly.pdbx_strand_id
1 'polypeptide(L)'
;MGLCVLPRATPQVEQPRPPATPASNGGGGPSAVFPVPPGMSDYSFKRVTGENPFKPEELEQTKLGLVKFLSSGVVAESDILIHLAVAAADTRFSVANAADMELKKISGSTAARLTPVAGVLLSGLLKLIAEEDATLKALAYSAAGKLGSRVPHLVNKDLVLLQTFFQALSQVGNTAPLDLPPPLLILRSSDGCCYCFQEEADVRLAVREALLNMVDAFGTPVEAGAKGEEESSHEVLMQALLASQVESEEPMARFVAVRYASTVFPATHVPSRYLLLLACGDSKDEVFTEALKSLYGSSKQKTPEGGSEEGPGSKMELPPFKEMACYLAEKSAARTQNTATRYTVGSHVLPYPPKTYAAMLNYLRLCLARSAGVPITFENAQFPGPHAPQTSRYLRSLYESEPGRGALQEYLTMVEQLLTANGTTVPLACLVEVVGSIPDLLAPKYLGKLAWFKVHIS
;
A
#
# COMPACT_ATOMS: atom_id res chain seq x y z
N MET A 1 -9.93 54.97 -19.69
CA MET A 1 -9.12 54.73 -20.90
C MET A 1 -7.69 55.13 -20.60
N GLY A 2 -6.75 54.19 -20.68
CA GLY A 2 -5.33 54.40 -20.40
C GLY A 2 -4.55 53.17 -20.83
N LEU A 3 -4.34 53.05 -22.14
CA LEU A 3 -3.55 51.99 -22.78
C LEU A 3 -2.07 52.23 -22.50
N CYS A 4 -1.41 51.26 -21.88
CA CYS A 4 0.04 51.24 -21.68
C CYS A 4 0.69 50.54 -22.88
N VAL A 5 1.54 51.28 -23.61
CA VAL A 5 2.22 50.85 -24.84
C VAL A 5 3.60 50.27 -24.48
N LEU A 6 3.89 49.06 -24.98
CA LEU A 6 5.20 48.41 -24.87
C LEU A 6 6.17 48.92 -25.96
N PRO A 7 7.48 49.08 -25.67
CA PRO A 7 8.46 49.53 -26.66
C PRO A 7 8.93 48.41 -27.61
N ARG A 8 9.19 48.83 -28.85
CA ARG A 8 9.54 48.04 -30.04
C ARG A 8 11.05 47.71 -30.04
N ALA A 9 11.40 46.46 -30.34
CA ALA A 9 12.80 46.02 -30.51
C ALA A 9 13.38 46.49 -31.86
N THR A 10 14.64 46.94 -31.84
CA THR A 10 15.44 47.33 -33.01
C THR A 10 16.11 46.10 -33.67
N PRO A 11 16.22 46.04 -35.01
CA PRO A 11 16.87 44.92 -35.71
C PRO A 11 18.40 45.01 -35.64
N GLN A 12 19.07 43.90 -35.37
CA GLN A 12 20.52 43.78 -35.46
C GLN A 12 20.98 43.45 -36.89
N VAL A 13 22.10 44.07 -37.26
CA VAL A 13 22.77 44.00 -38.56
C VAL A 13 23.56 42.69 -38.69
N GLU A 14 23.37 42.00 -39.81
CA GLU A 14 24.00 40.73 -40.16
C GLU A 14 25.46 40.95 -40.63
N GLN A 15 26.43 40.27 -39.99
CA GLN A 15 27.84 40.26 -40.41
C GLN A 15 28.16 39.00 -41.25
N PRO A 16 28.99 39.11 -42.30
CA PRO A 16 29.23 38.02 -43.24
C PRO A 16 30.23 36.96 -42.72
N ARG A 17 29.94 35.70 -43.06
CA ARG A 17 30.66 34.47 -42.68
C ARG A 17 32.07 34.37 -43.33
N PRO A 18 33.14 34.03 -42.59
CA PRO A 18 34.44 33.66 -43.18
C PRO A 18 34.49 32.20 -43.70
N PRO A 19 35.43 31.87 -44.61
CA PRO A 19 35.38 30.70 -45.49
C PRO A 19 35.73 29.36 -44.80
N ALA A 20 35.17 28.28 -45.34
CA ALA A 20 35.37 26.91 -44.89
C ALA A 20 36.83 26.44 -45.05
N THR A 21 37.37 25.81 -44.02
CA THR A 21 38.64 25.04 -44.05
C THR A 21 38.34 23.55 -44.27
N PRO A 22 39.27 22.80 -44.91
CA PRO A 22 38.97 21.50 -45.49
C PRO A 22 38.87 20.39 -44.45
N ALA A 23 38.03 19.40 -44.76
CA ALA A 23 37.80 18.21 -43.95
C ALA A 23 39.10 17.46 -43.64
N SER A 24 39.40 17.31 -42.35
CA SER A 24 40.28 16.25 -41.86
C SER A 24 39.44 14.99 -41.68
N ASN A 25 39.81 13.96 -42.43
CA ASN A 25 39.21 12.63 -42.40
C ASN A 25 39.60 11.95 -41.06
N GLY A 26 38.67 11.92 -40.12
CA GLY A 26 38.78 11.17 -38.87
C GLY A 26 37.40 10.66 -38.48
N GLY A 27 37.04 9.47 -38.95
CA GLY A 27 35.80 8.80 -38.60
C GLY A 27 35.81 8.39 -37.12
N GLY A 28 35.19 9.21 -36.29
CA GLY A 28 34.78 8.86 -34.94
C GLY A 28 33.40 9.46 -34.73
N GLY A 29 32.36 8.62 -34.69
CA GLY A 29 31.03 9.07 -34.28
C GLY A 29 31.12 9.71 -32.89
N PRO A 30 30.24 10.67 -32.54
CA PRO A 30 30.32 11.34 -31.25
C PRO A 30 30.17 10.31 -30.12
N SER A 31 31.26 10.04 -29.42
CA SER A 31 31.26 9.28 -28.17
C SER A 31 30.29 9.97 -27.23
N ALA A 32 29.24 9.26 -26.79
CA ALA A 32 28.30 9.80 -25.82
C ALA A 32 29.08 10.16 -24.54
N VAL A 33 29.25 11.47 -24.29
CA VAL A 33 29.91 11.97 -23.08
C VAL A 33 28.88 11.88 -21.96
N PHE A 34 29.02 10.87 -21.11
CA PHE A 34 28.20 10.77 -19.91
C PHE A 34 28.65 11.84 -18.90
N PRO A 35 27.71 12.57 -18.26
CA PRO A 35 28.06 13.48 -17.18
C PRO A 35 28.67 12.70 -16.01
N VAL A 36 29.58 13.33 -15.28
CA VAL A 36 30.19 12.75 -14.09
C VAL A 36 29.08 12.50 -13.05
N PRO A 37 28.93 11.27 -12.54
CA PRO A 37 27.93 10.97 -11.53
C PRO A 37 28.11 11.83 -10.27
N PRO A 38 27.02 12.30 -9.64
CA PRO A 38 27.10 13.00 -8.36
C PRO A 38 27.88 12.19 -7.32
N GLY A 39 28.74 12.88 -6.57
CA GLY A 39 29.64 12.26 -5.60
C GLY A 39 30.97 11.74 -6.16
N MET A 40 31.20 11.84 -7.48
CA MET A 40 32.51 11.58 -8.10
C MET A 40 33.13 12.86 -8.67
N SER A 41 34.46 12.94 -8.67
CA SER A 41 35.20 13.95 -9.42
C SER A 41 35.43 13.50 -10.86
N ASP A 42 35.60 14.44 -11.80
CA ASP A 42 35.97 14.15 -13.20
C ASP A 42 37.17 13.22 -13.31
N TYR A 43 38.17 13.42 -12.45
CA TYR A 43 39.35 12.57 -12.39
C TYR A 43 39.01 11.14 -12.01
N SER A 44 38.18 10.95 -10.97
CA SER A 44 37.77 9.62 -10.52
C SER A 44 36.91 8.92 -11.56
N PHE A 45 36.00 9.66 -12.20
CA PHE A 45 35.14 9.13 -13.26
C PHE A 45 35.96 8.66 -14.46
N LYS A 46 36.87 9.50 -14.97
CA LYS A 46 37.77 9.13 -16.07
C LYS A 46 38.66 7.92 -15.76
N ARG A 47 39.11 7.77 -14.51
CA ARG A 47 39.87 6.59 -14.09
C ARG A 47 39.05 5.30 -14.13
N VAL A 48 37.75 5.37 -13.84
CA VAL A 48 36.85 4.20 -13.80
C VAL A 48 36.33 3.86 -15.19
N THR A 49 35.96 4.86 -16.00
CA THR A 49 35.43 4.65 -17.35
C THR A 49 36.52 4.48 -18.40
N GLY A 50 37.74 4.94 -18.14
CA GLY A 50 38.79 5.04 -19.15
C GLY A 50 38.44 6.06 -20.25
N GLU A 51 39.09 5.92 -21.42
CA GLU A 51 38.84 6.78 -22.59
C GLU A 51 37.56 6.44 -23.34
N ASN A 52 37.08 5.20 -23.21
CA ASN A 52 35.88 4.71 -23.89
C ASN A 52 34.80 4.35 -22.86
N PRO A 53 33.66 5.06 -22.81
CA PRO A 53 32.57 4.71 -21.91
C PRO A 53 32.06 3.29 -22.18
N PHE A 54 31.73 2.55 -21.11
CA PHE A 54 31.13 1.22 -21.23
C PHE A 54 29.80 1.28 -21.98
N LYS A 55 29.57 0.31 -22.87
CA LYS A 55 28.21 0.07 -23.38
C LYS A 55 27.32 -0.45 -22.24
N PRO A 56 25.99 -0.24 -22.29
CA PRO A 56 25.07 -0.69 -21.23
C PRO A 56 25.22 -2.18 -20.88
N GLU A 57 25.41 -3.04 -21.88
CA GLU A 57 25.57 -4.49 -21.70
C GLU A 57 26.92 -4.84 -21.06
N GLU A 58 27.99 -4.13 -21.45
CA GLU A 58 29.33 -4.30 -20.89
C GLU A 58 29.37 -3.84 -19.43
N LEU A 59 28.69 -2.73 -19.12
CA LEU A 59 28.54 -2.22 -17.76
C LEU A 59 27.77 -3.23 -16.89
N GLU A 60 26.69 -3.82 -17.39
CA GLU A 60 25.93 -4.87 -16.70
C GLU A 60 26.82 -6.08 -16.38
N GLN A 61 27.58 -6.58 -17.37
CA GLN A 61 28.50 -7.70 -17.16
C GLN A 61 29.64 -7.34 -16.19
N THR A 62 30.13 -6.12 -16.23
CA THR A 62 31.17 -5.62 -15.31
C THR A 62 30.64 -5.59 -13.88
N LYS A 63 29.43 -5.06 -13.65
CA LYS A 63 28.76 -5.06 -12.35
C LYS A 63 28.51 -6.47 -11.83
N LEU A 64 28.03 -7.38 -12.67
CA LEU A 64 27.88 -8.80 -12.32
C LEU A 64 29.22 -9.44 -11.94
N GLY A 65 30.28 -9.14 -12.68
CA GLY A 65 31.64 -9.58 -12.38
C GLY A 65 32.11 -9.09 -11.02
N LEU A 66 31.85 -7.82 -10.68
CA LEU A 66 32.18 -7.24 -9.37
C LEU A 66 31.41 -7.92 -8.23
N VAL A 67 30.10 -8.12 -8.38
CA VAL A 67 29.28 -8.82 -7.37
C VAL A 67 29.83 -10.23 -7.14
N LYS A 68 30.12 -10.98 -8.20
CA LYS A 68 30.69 -12.33 -8.11
C LYS A 68 32.09 -12.33 -7.50
N PHE A 69 32.93 -11.36 -7.87
CA PHE A 69 34.30 -11.24 -7.36
C PHE A 69 34.31 -10.90 -5.87
N LEU A 70 33.53 -9.90 -5.44
CA LEU A 70 33.41 -9.55 -4.02
C LEU A 70 32.87 -10.73 -3.20
N SER A 71 31.95 -11.51 -3.78
CA SER A 71 31.35 -12.68 -3.14
C SER A 71 32.18 -13.97 -3.28
N SER A 72 33.37 -13.91 -3.87
CA SER A 72 34.23 -15.09 -4.08
C SER A 72 34.97 -15.56 -2.82
N GLY A 73 34.83 -14.82 -1.71
CA GLY A 73 35.54 -15.08 -0.44
C GLY A 73 36.93 -14.45 -0.36
N VAL A 74 37.37 -13.72 -1.40
CA VAL A 74 38.65 -12.97 -1.40
C VAL A 74 38.62 -11.79 -0.42
N VAL A 75 37.45 -11.17 -0.26
CA VAL A 75 37.21 -10.07 0.68
C VAL A 75 36.33 -10.59 1.81
N ALA A 76 36.59 -10.13 3.04
CA ALA A 76 35.76 -10.51 4.18
C ALA A 76 34.30 -10.10 3.96
N GLU A 77 33.37 -10.98 4.34
CA GLU A 77 31.93 -10.74 4.17
C GLU A 77 31.46 -9.43 4.85
N SER A 78 32.14 -8.99 5.92
CA SER A 78 31.86 -7.70 6.59
C SER A 78 32.06 -6.49 5.68
N ASP A 79 33.02 -6.56 4.77
CA ASP A 79 33.50 -5.38 4.04
C ASP A 79 32.75 -5.20 2.71
N ILE A 80 32.06 -6.26 2.26
CA ILE A 80 31.31 -6.26 1.00
C ILE A 80 29.82 -5.93 1.19
N LEU A 81 29.30 -5.86 2.42
CA LEU A 81 27.86 -5.69 2.67
C LEU A 81 27.26 -4.44 2.04
N ILE A 82 27.96 -3.30 2.15
CA ILE A 82 27.49 -2.03 1.57
C ILE A 82 27.50 -2.13 0.04
N HIS A 83 28.54 -2.72 -0.53
CA HIS A 83 28.65 -2.93 -1.98
C HIS A 83 27.51 -3.79 -2.50
N LEU A 84 27.17 -4.87 -1.81
CA LEU A 84 26.05 -5.74 -2.16
C LEU A 84 24.69 -5.05 -1.95
N ALA A 85 24.52 -4.25 -0.89
CA ALA A 85 23.29 -3.49 -0.66
C ALA A 85 23.04 -2.46 -1.76
N VAL A 86 24.08 -1.74 -2.19
CA VAL A 86 24.02 -0.80 -3.32
C VAL A 86 23.76 -1.54 -4.62
N ALA A 87 24.47 -2.65 -4.88
CA ALA A 87 24.26 -3.47 -6.08
C ALA A 87 22.86 -4.09 -6.13
N ALA A 88 22.25 -4.41 -4.98
CA ALA A 88 20.87 -4.88 -4.92
C ALA A 88 19.89 -3.81 -5.42
N ALA A 89 20.18 -2.52 -5.27
CA ALA A 89 19.33 -1.44 -5.77
C ALA A 89 19.52 -1.12 -7.27
N ASP A 90 20.36 -1.87 -7.99
CA ASP A 90 20.67 -1.60 -9.41
C ASP A 90 19.44 -1.67 -10.32
N THR A 91 19.43 -0.87 -11.40
CA THR A 91 18.34 -0.85 -12.38
C THR A 91 18.28 -2.14 -13.22
N ARG A 92 19.39 -2.85 -13.40
CA ARG A 92 19.43 -4.14 -14.11
C ARG A 92 19.09 -5.27 -13.15
N PHE A 93 17.98 -5.97 -13.43
CA PHE A 93 17.50 -7.09 -12.62
C PHE A 93 18.56 -8.17 -12.38
N SER A 94 19.41 -8.46 -13.37
CA SER A 94 20.48 -9.46 -13.24
C SER A 94 21.47 -9.12 -12.12
N VAL A 95 21.91 -7.86 -12.05
CA VAL A 95 22.83 -7.33 -11.01
C VAL A 95 22.12 -7.32 -9.66
N ALA A 96 20.92 -6.74 -9.61
CA ALA A 96 20.12 -6.64 -8.40
C ALA A 96 19.85 -8.01 -7.77
N ASN A 97 19.39 -8.98 -8.58
CA ASN A 97 19.09 -10.33 -8.13
C ASN A 97 20.35 -11.10 -7.69
N ALA A 98 21.47 -10.95 -8.41
CA ALA A 98 22.73 -11.57 -8.01
C ALA A 98 23.19 -11.07 -6.63
N ALA A 99 23.15 -9.75 -6.40
CA ALA A 99 23.51 -9.17 -5.11
C ALA A 99 22.54 -9.58 -3.99
N ASP A 100 21.23 -9.60 -4.27
CA ASP A 100 20.22 -10.05 -3.29
C ASP A 100 20.39 -11.52 -2.89
N MET A 101 20.77 -12.40 -3.84
CA MET A 101 21.07 -13.80 -3.53
C MET A 101 22.28 -13.93 -2.60
N GLU A 102 23.35 -13.18 -2.81
CA GLU A 102 24.52 -13.21 -1.93
C GLU A 102 24.20 -12.62 -0.55
N LEU A 103 23.47 -11.50 -0.49
CA LEU A 103 23.01 -10.92 0.78
C LEU A 103 22.15 -11.87 1.61
N LYS A 104 21.38 -12.76 0.96
CA LYS A 104 20.58 -13.78 1.67
C LYS A 104 21.44 -14.89 2.27
N LYS A 105 22.59 -15.22 1.67
CA LYS A 105 23.52 -16.22 2.22
C LYS A 105 24.22 -15.71 3.48
N ILE A 106 24.50 -14.41 3.55
CA ILE A 106 25.21 -13.78 4.68
C ILE A 106 24.26 -13.50 5.87
N SER A 107 22.95 -13.73 5.71
CA SER A 107 21.85 -13.14 6.49
C SER A 107 21.79 -13.41 8.00
N GLY A 108 22.62 -14.32 8.54
CA GLY A 108 22.71 -14.54 9.99
C GLY A 108 23.44 -13.43 10.76
N SER A 109 24.34 -12.67 10.11
CA SER A 109 25.21 -11.66 10.75
C SER A 109 25.18 -10.28 10.08
N THR A 110 24.47 -10.10 8.96
CA THR A 110 24.46 -8.86 8.17
C THR A 110 23.90 -7.66 8.92
N ALA A 111 22.77 -7.83 9.61
CA ALA A 111 22.13 -6.73 10.35
C ALA A 111 23.07 -6.14 11.41
N ALA A 112 23.68 -7.01 12.23
CA ALA A 112 24.61 -6.58 13.29
C ALA A 112 25.85 -5.85 12.74
N ARG A 113 26.35 -6.24 11.56
CA ARG A 113 27.52 -5.63 10.92
C ARG A 113 27.20 -4.33 10.19
N LEU A 114 26.00 -4.20 9.62
CA LEU A 114 25.54 -2.97 8.98
C LEU A 114 25.10 -1.91 10.00
N THR A 115 24.61 -2.33 11.18
CA THR A 115 24.08 -1.44 12.22
C THR A 115 24.96 -0.20 12.51
N PRO A 116 26.30 -0.30 12.69
CA PRO A 116 27.13 0.85 13.03
C PRO A 116 27.17 1.94 11.96
N VAL A 117 26.99 1.57 10.68
CA VAL A 117 27.08 2.47 9.53
C VAL A 117 25.73 2.79 8.90
N ALA A 118 24.70 1.99 9.18
CA ALA A 118 23.39 2.07 8.54
C ALA A 118 22.72 3.45 8.71
N GLY A 119 22.86 4.08 9.87
CA GLY A 119 22.33 5.44 10.10
C GLY A 119 22.96 6.49 9.18
N VAL A 120 24.29 6.42 8.98
CA VAL A 120 25.01 7.33 8.08
C VAL A 120 24.60 7.07 6.63
N LEU A 121 24.47 5.79 6.24
CA LEU A 121 24.04 5.41 4.90
C LEU A 121 22.61 5.90 4.61
N LEU A 122 21.65 5.67 5.52
CA LEU A 122 20.29 6.15 5.35
C LEU A 122 20.26 7.68 5.25
N SER A 123 21.00 8.39 6.11
CA SER A 123 21.10 9.86 6.01
C SER A 123 21.64 10.33 4.66
N GLY A 124 22.65 9.63 4.10
CA GLY A 124 23.16 9.90 2.76
C GLY A 124 22.12 9.66 1.66
N LEU A 125 21.40 8.53 1.73
CA LEU A 125 20.33 8.20 0.78
C LEU A 125 19.18 9.22 0.82
N LEU A 126 18.78 9.67 2.01
CA LEU A 126 17.75 10.71 2.17
C LEU A 126 18.18 12.05 1.57
N LYS A 127 19.48 12.39 1.60
CA LYS A 127 20.00 13.57 0.90
C LYS A 127 19.96 13.39 -0.61
N LEU A 128 20.30 12.20 -1.13
CA LEU A 128 20.20 11.90 -2.56
C LEU A 128 18.75 11.95 -3.06
N ILE A 129 17.78 11.56 -2.23
CA ILE A 129 16.34 11.70 -2.52
C ILE A 129 15.94 13.17 -2.69
N ALA A 130 16.64 14.11 -2.04
CA ALA A 130 16.35 15.54 -2.12
C ALA A 130 16.95 16.23 -3.36
N GLU A 131 17.79 15.56 -4.14
CA GLU A 131 18.36 16.08 -5.40
C GLU A 131 17.27 16.30 -6.46
N GLU A 132 17.58 16.82 -7.65
CA GLU A 132 16.58 17.00 -8.72
C GLU A 132 16.46 15.78 -9.66
N ASP A 133 17.51 14.96 -9.74
CA ASP A 133 17.60 13.84 -10.67
C ASP A 133 16.66 12.67 -10.29
N ALA A 134 15.69 12.37 -11.16
CA ALA A 134 14.69 11.33 -10.94
C ALA A 134 15.29 9.91 -10.89
N THR A 135 16.33 9.64 -11.68
CA THR A 135 16.99 8.33 -11.69
C THR A 135 17.71 8.09 -10.36
N LEU A 136 18.43 9.09 -9.86
CA LEU A 136 19.10 9.02 -8.57
C LEU A 136 18.11 8.92 -7.41
N LYS A 137 16.99 9.65 -7.48
CA LYS A 137 15.89 9.50 -6.50
C LYS A 137 15.37 8.07 -6.45
N ALA A 138 15.03 7.50 -7.61
CA ALA A 138 14.49 6.15 -7.68
C ALA A 138 15.48 5.12 -7.09
N LEU A 139 16.75 5.22 -7.44
CA LEU A 139 17.81 4.39 -6.87
C LEU A 139 17.95 4.58 -5.35
N ALA A 140 17.90 5.82 -4.87
CA ALA A 140 18.04 6.14 -3.46
C ALA A 140 16.84 5.65 -2.62
N TYR A 141 15.60 5.77 -3.11
CA TYR A 141 14.43 5.17 -2.49
C TYR A 141 14.54 3.64 -2.43
N SER A 142 14.89 2.99 -3.54
CA SER A 142 15.09 1.54 -3.62
C SER A 142 16.14 1.06 -2.61
N ALA A 143 17.29 1.73 -2.56
CA ALA A 143 18.35 1.44 -1.60
C ALA A 143 17.92 1.68 -0.14
N ALA A 144 17.18 2.76 0.14
CA ALA A 144 16.69 3.07 1.48
C ALA A 144 15.70 2.00 1.99
N GLY A 145 14.78 1.56 1.13
CA GLY A 145 13.84 0.49 1.47
C GLY A 145 14.53 -0.84 1.74
N LYS A 146 15.52 -1.22 0.91
CA LYS A 146 16.34 -2.41 1.14
C LYS A 146 17.18 -2.30 2.41
N LEU A 147 17.74 -1.13 2.71
CA LEU A 147 18.50 -0.93 3.95
C LEU A 147 17.59 -1.06 5.18
N GLY A 148 16.40 -0.44 5.15
CA GLY A 148 15.40 -0.50 6.22
C GLY A 148 14.91 -1.93 6.48
N SER A 149 14.74 -2.75 5.44
CA SER A 149 14.34 -4.16 5.60
C SER A 149 15.43 -5.01 6.26
N ARG A 150 16.71 -4.70 6.03
CA ARG A 150 17.85 -5.44 6.62
C ARG A 150 18.23 -4.94 8.01
N VAL A 151 17.94 -3.69 8.33
CA VAL A 151 18.23 -3.05 9.62
C VAL A 151 16.94 -2.45 10.18
N PRO A 152 15.94 -3.27 10.60
CA PRO A 152 14.60 -2.78 10.95
C PRO A 152 14.55 -1.67 12.00
N HIS A 153 15.44 -1.75 13.02
CA HIS A 153 15.50 -0.76 14.10
C HIS A 153 15.89 0.64 13.64
N LEU A 154 16.37 0.78 12.40
CA LEU A 154 16.69 2.06 11.79
C LEU A 154 15.43 2.85 11.41
N VAL A 155 14.33 2.15 11.08
CA VAL A 155 13.11 2.75 10.52
C VAL A 155 11.87 2.51 11.38
N ASN A 156 11.87 1.47 12.22
CA ASN A 156 10.66 0.96 12.91
C ASN A 156 9.92 1.96 13.82
N LYS A 157 10.56 3.06 14.23
CA LYS A 157 9.96 4.11 15.07
C LYS A 157 9.88 5.46 14.35
N ASP A 158 10.31 5.53 13.11
CA ASP A 158 10.37 6.76 12.35
C ASP A 158 9.12 6.92 11.47
N LEU A 159 8.02 7.31 12.13
CA LEU A 159 6.78 7.62 11.43
C LEU A 159 6.89 8.87 10.55
N VAL A 160 7.86 9.75 10.81
CA VAL A 160 8.12 10.93 9.98
C VAL A 160 8.70 10.49 8.64
N LEU A 161 9.70 9.62 8.65
CA LEU A 161 10.25 9.00 7.44
C LEU A 161 9.15 8.29 6.64
N LEU A 162 8.32 7.50 7.32
CA LEU A 162 7.20 6.80 6.69
C LEU A 162 6.22 7.78 6.03
N GLN A 163 5.84 8.84 6.75
CA GLN A 163 4.98 9.90 6.22
C GLN A 163 5.61 10.62 5.03
N THR A 164 6.92 10.90 5.05
CA THR A 164 7.65 11.51 3.93
C THR A 164 7.58 10.62 2.69
N PHE A 165 7.75 9.30 2.83
CA PHE A 165 7.68 8.37 1.71
C PHE A 165 6.25 8.27 1.16
N PHE A 166 5.23 8.26 2.02
CA PHE A 166 3.82 8.35 1.58
C PHE A 166 3.53 9.66 0.84
N GLN A 167 4.04 10.79 1.32
CA GLN A 167 3.89 12.08 0.63
C GLN A 167 4.57 12.05 -0.74
N ALA A 168 5.72 11.40 -0.87
CA ALA A 168 6.39 11.23 -2.16
C ALA A 168 5.57 10.40 -3.16
N LEU A 169 4.73 9.46 -2.71
CA LEU A 169 3.76 8.78 -3.60
C LEU A 169 2.72 9.76 -4.15
N SER A 170 2.21 10.68 -3.32
CA SER A 170 1.13 11.61 -3.68
C SER A 170 1.60 12.88 -4.41
N GLN A 171 2.84 13.32 -4.22
CA GLN A 171 3.34 14.58 -4.80
C GLN A 171 3.63 14.50 -6.30
N VAL A 172 3.80 13.30 -6.85
CA VAL A 172 4.18 13.07 -8.26
C VAL A 172 2.97 13.13 -9.21
N GLY A 173 1.80 13.57 -8.72
CA GLY A 173 0.59 13.81 -9.52
C GLY A 173 0.17 15.28 -9.59
N ASN A 174 0.87 16.20 -8.92
CA ASN A 174 0.41 17.58 -8.75
C ASN A 174 0.84 18.54 -9.88
N THR A 175 1.21 18.02 -11.06
CA THR A 175 1.05 18.79 -12.29
C THR A 175 -0.44 18.83 -12.62
N ALA A 176 -1.15 19.78 -12.03
CA ALA A 176 -2.56 20.01 -12.32
C ALA A 176 -2.80 19.95 -13.85
N PRO A 177 -3.81 19.22 -14.34
CA PRO A 177 -4.24 19.39 -15.71
C PRO A 177 -4.82 20.80 -15.80
N LEU A 178 -4.05 21.73 -16.37
CA LEU A 178 -4.62 22.97 -16.87
C LEU A 178 -5.76 22.56 -17.82
N ASP A 179 -6.97 23.06 -17.55
CA ASP A 179 -8.19 22.95 -18.34
C ASP A 179 -7.95 23.26 -19.83
N LEU A 180 -7.39 22.30 -20.57
CA LEU A 180 -7.16 22.42 -22.00
C LEU A 180 -7.89 21.29 -22.73
N PRO A 181 -8.69 21.61 -23.75
CA PRO A 181 -9.51 20.63 -24.44
C PRO A 181 -8.64 19.57 -25.17
N PRO A 182 -9.22 18.38 -25.45
CA PRO A 182 -8.51 17.22 -26.01
C PRO A 182 -7.59 17.47 -27.22
N PRO A 183 -7.86 18.41 -28.15
CA PRO A 183 -6.99 18.62 -29.31
C PRO A 183 -5.60 19.19 -29.00
N LEU A 184 -5.39 19.82 -27.83
CA LEU A 184 -4.11 20.47 -27.49
C LEU A 184 -3.13 19.54 -26.74
N LEU A 185 -3.61 18.42 -26.20
CA LEU A 185 -2.77 17.37 -25.60
C LEU A 185 -1.86 16.70 -26.63
N ILE A 186 -2.28 16.63 -27.90
CA ILE A 186 -1.54 15.99 -28.99
C ILE A 186 -0.36 16.86 -29.46
N LEU A 187 -0.43 18.19 -29.29
CA LEU A 187 0.61 19.12 -29.77
C LEU A 187 1.77 19.35 -28.79
N ARG A 188 1.73 18.77 -27.58
CA ARG A 188 2.89 18.73 -26.65
C ARG A 188 3.77 17.48 -26.81
N SER A 189 3.37 16.54 -27.68
CA SER A 189 4.11 15.29 -27.89
C SER A 189 5.31 15.41 -28.84
N SER A 190 5.61 16.59 -29.41
CA SER A 190 6.71 16.67 -30.40
C SER A 190 8.11 16.79 -29.81
N ASP A 191 8.31 17.32 -28.59
CA ASP A 191 9.68 17.65 -28.15
C ASP A 191 10.02 17.39 -26.66
N GLY A 192 9.42 16.37 -26.00
CA GLY A 192 9.98 15.87 -24.72
C GLY A 192 9.02 15.44 -23.60
N CYS A 193 7.72 15.25 -23.84
CA CYS A 193 6.76 15.01 -22.76
C CYS A 193 6.68 13.54 -22.26
N CYS A 194 7.10 12.54 -23.05
CA CYS A 194 6.97 11.12 -22.64
C CYS A 194 8.00 10.70 -21.58
N TYR A 195 9.23 11.20 -21.68
CA TYR A 195 10.33 10.83 -20.78
C TYR A 195 10.13 11.36 -19.35
N CYS A 196 9.72 12.62 -19.18
CA CYS A 196 9.48 13.19 -17.84
C CYS A 196 8.35 12.48 -17.09
N PHE A 197 7.28 12.09 -17.80
CA PHE A 197 6.18 11.30 -17.22
C PHE A 197 6.63 9.89 -16.80
N GLN A 198 7.55 9.29 -17.55
CA GLN A 198 8.09 7.98 -17.25
C GLN A 198 9.06 8.02 -16.05
N GLU A 199 9.92 9.03 -15.96
CA GLU A 199 10.81 9.25 -14.82
C GLU A 199 10.04 9.41 -13.50
N GLU A 200 8.94 10.18 -13.53
CA GLU A 200 8.03 10.34 -12.39
C GLU A 200 7.31 9.03 -12.01
N ALA A 201 6.98 8.18 -12.99
CA ALA A 201 6.41 6.87 -12.72
C ALA A 201 7.43 5.91 -12.08
N ASP A 202 8.69 5.94 -12.54
CA ASP A 202 9.78 5.10 -12.02
C ASP A 202 10.12 5.47 -10.57
N VAL A 203 10.15 6.77 -10.25
CA VAL A 203 10.33 7.23 -8.86
C VAL A 203 9.18 6.76 -7.97
N ARG A 204 7.91 6.89 -8.40
CA ARG A 204 6.76 6.41 -7.62
C ARG A 204 6.82 4.91 -7.37
N LEU A 205 7.19 4.13 -8.38
CA LEU A 205 7.35 2.70 -8.22
C LEU A 205 8.46 2.38 -7.22
N ALA A 206 9.60 3.07 -7.29
CA ALA A 206 10.69 2.90 -6.33
C ALA A 206 10.28 3.27 -4.89
N VAL A 207 9.49 4.33 -4.71
CA VAL A 207 8.94 4.72 -3.39
C VAL A 207 7.98 3.64 -2.87
N ARG A 208 7.07 3.14 -3.72
CA ARG A 208 6.15 2.04 -3.38
C ARG A 208 6.92 0.80 -2.92
N GLU A 209 7.90 0.37 -3.70
CA GLU A 209 8.74 -0.79 -3.36
C GLU A 209 9.56 -0.55 -2.09
N ALA A 210 10.05 0.67 -1.87
CA ALA A 210 10.78 1.00 -0.65
C ALA A 210 9.90 0.85 0.59
N LEU A 211 8.68 1.40 0.55
CA LEU A 211 7.69 1.25 1.61
C LEU A 211 7.33 -0.21 1.87
N LEU A 212 7.09 -0.99 0.81
CA LEU A 212 6.75 -2.40 0.93
C LEU A 212 7.90 -3.25 1.49
N ASN A 213 9.15 -2.92 1.17
CA ASN A 213 10.32 -3.59 1.76
C ASN A 213 10.46 -3.32 3.26
N MET A 214 10.04 -2.15 3.74
CA MET A 214 10.15 -1.76 5.15
C MET A 214 8.98 -2.21 6.03
N VAL A 215 7.88 -2.74 5.45
CA VAL A 215 6.64 -3.00 6.20
C VAL A 215 6.84 -3.89 7.43
N ASP A 216 7.65 -4.94 7.29
CA ASP A 216 7.93 -5.89 8.38
C ASP A 216 8.70 -5.23 9.54
N ALA A 217 9.44 -4.16 9.27
CA ALA A 217 10.17 -3.43 10.29
C ALA A 217 9.23 -2.69 11.26
N PHE A 218 8.03 -2.31 10.81
CA PHE A 218 7.04 -1.62 11.63
C PHE A 218 6.11 -2.59 12.39
N GLY A 219 6.19 -3.90 12.12
CA GLY A 219 5.46 -4.89 12.88
C GLY A 219 5.92 -4.94 14.34
N THR A 220 4.97 -5.17 15.26
CA THR A 220 5.32 -5.42 16.65
C THR A 220 6.01 -6.78 16.75
N PRO A 221 7.20 -6.89 17.37
CA PRO A 221 7.73 -8.21 17.71
C PRO A 221 6.72 -8.88 18.63
N VAL A 222 6.44 -10.16 18.36
CA VAL A 222 5.58 -11.03 19.15
C VAL A 222 6.25 -11.31 20.50
N GLU A 223 6.51 -10.28 21.30
CA GLU A 223 6.80 -10.46 22.71
C GLU A 223 5.47 -10.68 23.40
N ALA A 224 5.27 -11.98 23.63
CA ALA A 224 4.13 -12.59 24.25
C ALA A 224 3.71 -11.88 25.54
N GLY A 225 2.40 -11.67 25.65
CA GLY A 225 1.67 -11.96 26.87
C GLY A 225 1.96 -11.04 28.06
N ALA A 226 0.91 -10.32 28.45
CA ALA A 226 0.73 -9.69 29.74
C ALA A 226 1.46 -8.36 29.96
N LYS A 227 0.75 -7.26 29.72
CA LYS A 227 0.11 -6.44 30.77
C LYS A 227 -0.43 -5.13 30.19
N GLY A 228 -1.72 -4.87 30.38
CA GLY A 228 -2.36 -3.57 30.20
C GLY A 228 -2.66 -3.21 28.73
N GLU A 229 -3.94 -3.20 28.39
CA GLU A 229 -4.48 -2.75 27.10
C GLU A 229 -4.40 -1.22 26.96
N GLU A 230 -3.20 -0.65 26.91
CA GLU A 230 -3.02 0.73 26.46
C GLU A 230 -2.40 0.70 25.06
N GLU A 231 -3.15 1.19 24.07
CA GLU A 231 -2.64 1.46 22.73
C GLU A 231 -1.38 2.33 22.86
N SER A 232 -0.24 1.83 22.38
CA SER A 232 0.98 2.63 22.43
C SER A 232 0.80 3.90 21.58
N SER A 233 1.36 5.04 21.98
CA SER A 233 1.26 6.27 21.19
C SER A 233 1.74 6.08 19.74
N HIS A 234 2.69 5.17 19.53
CA HIS A 234 3.17 4.79 18.20
C HIS A 234 2.09 4.07 17.36
N GLU A 235 1.32 3.17 17.99
CA GLU A 235 0.22 2.45 17.35
C GLU A 235 -0.90 3.40 16.90
N VAL A 236 -1.30 4.32 17.79
CA VAL A 236 -2.31 5.35 17.49
C VAL A 236 -1.87 6.25 16.33
N LEU A 237 -0.62 6.70 16.33
CA LEU A 237 -0.07 7.54 15.26
C LEU A 237 0.05 6.79 13.94
N MET A 238 0.49 5.53 13.97
CA MET A 238 0.52 4.66 12.80
C MET A 238 -0.89 4.47 12.22
N GLN A 239 -1.87 4.16 13.07
CA GLN A 239 -3.27 4.02 12.66
C GLN A 239 -3.78 5.30 12.00
N ALA A 240 -3.52 6.47 12.60
CA ALA A 240 -3.96 7.76 12.06
C ALA A 240 -3.31 8.04 10.69
N LEU A 241 -2.02 7.75 10.53
CA LEU A 241 -1.32 7.86 9.26
C LEU A 241 -1.99 6.97 8.21
N LEU A 242 -2.15 5.67 8.49
CA LEU A 242 -2.75 4.72 7.54
C LEU A 242 -4.21 5.02 7.22
N ALA A 243 -4.98 5.54 8.18
CA ALA A 243 -6.35 5.99 7.95
C ALA A 243 -6.40 7.14 6.94
N SER A 244 -5.44 8.06 6.97
CA SER A 244 -5.31 9.09 5.93
C SER A 244 -4.89 8.51 4.58
N GLN A 245 -3.99 7.52 4.56
CA GLN A 245 -3.43 6.97 3.31
C GLN A 245 -4.39 6.04 2.57
N VAL A 246 -5.24 5.27 3.28
CA VAL A 246 -6.21 4.36 2.65
C VAL A 246 -7.30 5.10 1.87
N GLU A 247 -7.48 6.40 2.14
CA GLU A 247 -8.42 7.28 1.44
C GLU A 247 -7.73 8.24 0.46
N SER A 248 -6.42 8.08 0.24
CA SER A 248 -5.65 8.90 -0.70
C SER A 248 -6.19 8.76 -2.13
N GLU A 249 -6.12 9.83 -2.93
CA GLU A 249 -6.44 9.78 -4.36
C GLU A 249 -5.48 8.85 -5.12
N GLU A 250 -4.24 8.73 -4.63
CA GLU A 250 -3.18 7.91 -5.24
C GLU A 250 -3.36 6.41 -4.92
N PRO A 251 -3.65 5.56 -5.92
CA PRO A 251 -3.85 4.13 -5.72
C PRO A 251 -2.67 3.40 -5.07
N MET A 252 -1.43 3.80 -5.41
CA MET A 252 -0.25 3.18 -4.82
C MET A 252 -0.19 3.43 -3.31
N ALA A 253 -0.57 4.62 -2.85
CA ALA A 253 -0.63 4.95 -1.44
C ALA A 253 -1.68 4.09 -0.71
N ARG A 254 -2.87 3.91 -1.31
CA ARG A 254 -3.91 3.03 -0.76
C ARG A 254 -3.45 1.58 -0.68
N PHE A 255 -2.78 1.07 -1.73
CA PHE A 255 -2.21 -0.29 -1.73
C PHE A 255 -1.20 -0.50 -0.61
N VAL A 256 -0.25 0.43 -0.45
CA VAL A 256 0.75 0.35 0.63
C VAL A 256 0.08 0.45 1.99
N ALA A 257 -0.91 1.33 2.17
CA ALA A 257 -1.64 1.46 3.42
C ALA A 257 -2.35 0.14 3.83
N VAL A 258 -2.95 -0.57 2.87
CA VAL A 258 -3.55 -1.90 3.07
C VAL A 258 -2.49 -2.91 3.54
N ARG A 259 -1.30 -2.93 2.90
CA ARG A 259 -0.19 -3.82 3.29
C ARG A 259 0.33 -3.54 4.69
N TYR A 260 0.46 -2.27 5.07
CA TYR A 260 0.85 -1.88 6.42
C TYR A 260 -0.24 -2.26 7.43
N ALA A 261 -1.52 -1.98 7.16
CA ALA A 261 -2.62 -2.29 8.04
C ALA A 261 -2.75 -3.79 8.34
N SER A 262 -2.44 -4.65 7.35
CA SER A 262 -2.50 -6.11 7.51
C SER A 262 -1.27 -6.73 8.15
N THR A 263 -0.10 -6.09 8.02
CA THR A 263 1.19 -6.63 8.51
C THR A 263 1.57 -6.09 9.88
N VAL A 264 1.34 -4.79 10.14
CA VAL A 264 1.75 -4.13 11.39
C VAL A 264 0.86 -4.48 12.57
N PHE A 265 -0.43 -4.69 12.31
CA PHE A 265 -1.44 -4.90 13.35
C PHE A 265 -1.95 -6.35 13.35
N PRO A 266 -2.25 -6.92 14.53
CA PRO A 266 -2.76 -8.29 14.62
C PRO A 266 -4.14 -8.42 13.93
N ALA A 267 -4.50 -9.65 13.57
CA ALA A 267 -5.77 -9.95 12.90
C ALA A 267 -7.01 -9.59 13.73
N THR A 268 -6.86 -9.48 15.06
CA THR A 268 -7.89 -9.07 16.02
C THR A 268 -7.99 -7.56 16.21
N HIS A 269 -7.07 -6.76 15.66
CA HIS A 269 -7.06 -5.31 15.86
C HIS A 269 -8.17 -4.62 15.04
N VAL A 270 -9.23 -4.19 15.72
CA VAL A 270 -10.47 -3.65 15.12
C VAL A 270 -10.22 -2.46 14.18
N PRO A 271 -9.46 -1.41 14.56
CA PRO A 271 -9.25 -0.26 13.69
C PRO A 271 -8.56 -0.60 12.36
N SER A 272 -7.56 -1.50 12.35
CA SER A 272 -6.89 -1.88 11.10
C SER A 272 -7.79 -2.73 10.22
N ARG A 273 -8.63 -3.60 10.80
CA ARG A 273 -9.65 -4.34 10.03
C ARG A 273 -10.66 -3.40 9.38
N TYR A 274 -11.05 -2.31 10.04
CA TYR A 274 -11.87 -1.27 9.42
C TYR A 274 -11.20 -0.64 8.18
N LEU A 275 -9.90 -0.32 8.24
CA LEU A 275 -9.17 0.21 7.07
C LEU A 275 -9.16 -0.79 5.91
N LEU A 276 -8.95 -2.07 6.18
CA LEU A 276 -9.01 -3.12 5.15
C LEU A 276 -10.43 -3.24 4.54
N LEU A 277 -11.48 -3.10 5.35
CA LEU A 277 -12.87 -3.13 4.86
C LEU A 277 -13.21 -1.92 3.98
N LEU A 278 -12.66 -0.74 4.27
CA LEU A 278 -12.76 0.41 3.36
C LEU A 278 -12.16 0.08 1.99
N ALA A 279 -10.97 -0.53 1.98
CA ALA A 279 -10.26 -0.93 0.77
C ALA A 279 -10.94 -2.08 -0.01
N CYS A 280 -11.84 -2.87 0.60
CA CYS A 280 -12.69 -3.81 -0.14
C CYS A 280 -13.69 -3.11 -1.09
N GLY A 281 -13.88 -1.80 -0.93
CA GLY A 281 -14.65 -0.97 -1.83
C GLY A 281 -13.85 -0.27 -2.92
N ASP A 282 -12.53 -0.49 -3.01
CA ASP A 282 -11.66 0.31 -3.87
C ASP A 282 -12.04 0.21 -5.37
N SER A 283 -11.77 1.29 -6.09
CA SER A 283 -11.96 1.35 -7.55
C SER A 283 -10.85 0.63 -8.31
N LYS A 284 -9.69 0.39 -7.68
CA LYS A 284 -8.55 -0.31 -8.25
C LYS A 284 -8.50 -1.75 -7.77
N ASP A 285 -8.48 -2.67 -8.73
CA ASP A 285 -8.57 -4.11 -8.47
C ASP A 285 -7.39 -4.65 -7.62
N GLU A 286 -6.18 -4.11 -7.80
CA GLU A 286 -5.02 -4.50 -7.00
C GLU A 286 -5.20 -4.20 -5.50
N VAL A 287 -5.81 -3.05 -5.17
CA VAL A 287 -6.06 -2.63 -3.78
C VAL A 287 -7.17 -3.49 -3.18
N PHE A 288 -8.26 -3.66 -3.95
CA PHE A 288 -9.38 -4.51 -3.58
C PHE A 288 -8.94 -5.96 -3.29
N THR A 289 -8.19 -6.56 -4.21
CA THR A 289 -7.74 -7.95 -4.12
C THR A 289 -6.79 -8.14 -2.94
N GLU A 290 -5.88 -7.20 -2.71
CA GLU A 290 -4.95 -7.27 -1.58
C GLU A 290 -5.64 -7.11 -0.22
N ALA A 291 -6.65 -6.24 -0.12
CA ALA A 291 -7.47 -6.10 1.08
C ALA A 291 -8.28 -7.39 1.36
N LEU A 292 -8.90 -7.97 0.33
CA LEU A 292 -9.63 -9.22 0.44
C LEU A 292 -8.71 -10.36 0.92
N LYS A 293 -7.55 -10.51 0.27
CA LYS A 293 -6.54 -11.50 0.63
C LYS A 293 -6.04 -11.32 2.08
N SER A 294 -5.92 -10.07 2.53
CA SER A 294 -5.47 -9.75 3.90
C SER A 294 -6.53 -10.05 4.97
N LEU A 295 -7.81 -9.91 4.64
CA LEU A 295 -8.91 -10.20 5.58
C LEU A 295 -9.22 -11.69 5.67
N TYR A 296 -9.22 -12.40 4.54
CA TYR A 296 -9.73 -13.76 4.44
C TYR A 296 -8.64 -14.82 4.25
N GLY A 297 -7.38 -14.40 4.12
CA GLY A 297 -6.27 -15.28 3.80
C GLY A 297 -6.20 -15.61 2.31
N SER A 298 -5.01 -16.02 1.85
CA SER A 298 -4.87 -16.63 0.54
C SER A 298 -5.40 -18.06 0.64
N SER A 299 -6.56 -18.36 0.07
CA SER A 299 -6.98 -19.75 -0.18
C SER A 299 -6.09 -20.41 -1.25
N LYS A 300 -4.78 -20.48 -0.99
CA LYS A 300 -3.78 -21.27 -1.70
C LYS A 300 -2.66 -21.57 -0.70
N GLN A 301 -2.84 -22.63 0.08
CA GLN A 301 -1.67 -23.42 0.46
C GLN A 301 -0.92 -23.77 -0.83
N LYS A 302 0.35 -23.40 -0.91
CA LYS A 302 1.26 -24.06 -1.84
C LYS A 302 1.33 -25.52 -1.40
N THR A 303 0.68 -26.42 -2.12
CA THR A 303 1.17 -27.80 -2.23
C THR A 303 2.25 -27.80 -3.30
N PRO A 304 3.53 -28.04 -2.98
CA PRO A 304 4.28 -28.97 -3.79
C PRO A 304 3.68 -30.36 -3.56
N GLU A 305 3.55 -31.10 -4.65
CA GLU A 305 3.00 -32.44 -4.79
C GLU A 305 3.28 -33.38 -3.59
N GLY A 306 2.26 -34.13 -3.18
CA GLY A 306 2.40 -35.27 -2.28
C GLY A 306 1.49 -35.18 -1.06
N GLY A 307 0.53 -36.11 -0.97
CA GLY A 307 -0.51 -36.12 0.06
C GLY A 307 0.04 -36.06 1.48
N SER A 308 -0.63 -35.28 2.33
CA SER A 308 -0.59 -35.45 3.77
C SER A 308 -1.88 -34.89 4.36
N GLU A 309 -2.32 -35.58 5.40
CA GLU A 309 -3.58 -35.47 6.13
C GLU A 309 -3.94 -34.03 6.51
N GLU A 310 -5.24 -33.72 6.54
CA GLU A 310 -5.80 -32.47 7.04
C GLU A 310 -5.32 -32.20 8.48
N GLY A 311 -4.19 -31.50 8.61
CA GLY A 311 -3.81 -30.83 9.84
C GLY A 311 -4.87 -29.78 10.22
N PRO A 312 -4.94 -29.37 11.50
CA PRO A 312 -5.99 -28.48 11.98
C PRO A 312 -5.97 -27.20 11.14
N GLY A 313 -7.01 -27.00 10.32
CA GLY A 313 -7.11 -25.91 9.36
C GLY A 313 -6.76 -24.58 10.02
N SER A 314 -5.95 -23.77 9.33
CA SER A 314 -5.51 -22.46 9.82
C SER A 314 -6.73 -21.68 10.33
N LYS A 315 -6.86 -21.54 11.66
CA LYS A 315 -7.99 -20.82 12.26
C LYS A 315 -7.87 -19.36 11.86
N MET A 316 -8.74 -18.90 10.98
CA MET A 316 -8.88 -17.48 10.65
C MET A 316 -9.11 -16.67 11.94
N GLU A 317 -8.16 -15.82 12.29
CA GLU A 317 -8.28 -14.90 13.41
C GLU A 317 -9.18 -13.72 13.06
N LEU A 318 -10.15 -13.45 13.93
CA LEU A 318 -11.12 -12.36 13.78
C LEU A 318 -11.30 -11.62 15.10
N PRO A 319 -11.57 -10.31 15.06
CA PRO A 319 -11.93 -9.55 16.25
C PRO A 319 -13.24 -10.06 16.87
N PRO A 320 -13.47 -9.80 18.17
CA PRO A 320 -14.76 -10.04 18.81
C PRO A 320 -15.88 -9.28 18.08
N PHE A 321 -17.02 -9.94 17.87
CA PHE A 321 -18.17 -9.35 17.16
C PHE A 321 -18.62 -8.03 17.78
N LYS A 322 -18.71 -7.99 19.12
CA LYS A 322 -19.18 -6.83 19.87
C LYS A 322 -18.31 -5.59 19.57
N GLU A 323 -17.00 -5.72 19.73
CA GLU A 323 -16.05 -4.62 19.52
C GLU A 323 -16.06 -4.14 18.06
N MET A 324 -16.03 -5.07 17.11
CA MET A 324 -16.05 -4.73 15.68
C MET A 324 -17.37 -4.04 15.26
N ALA A 325 -18.51 -4.53 15.74
CA ALA A 325 -19.83 -3.96 15.42
C ALA A 325 -19.98 -2.55 15.99
N CYS A 326 -19.59 -2.33 17.24
CA CYS A 326 -19.62 -1.00 17.86
C CYS A 326 -18.69 -0.01 17.16
N TYR A 327 -17.47 -0.43 16.83
CA TYR A 327 -16.53 0.42 16.12
C TYR A 327 -17.04 0.82 14.73
N LEU A 328 -17.58 -0.13 13.96
CA LEU A 328 -18.19 0.16 12.66
C LEU A 328 -19.40 1.08 12.78
N ALA A 329 -20.23 0.91 13.80
CA ALA A 329 -21.39 1.78 14.03
C ALA A 329 -20.96 3.21 14.37
N GLU A 330 -19.92 3.39 15.21
CA GLU A 330 -19.34 4.68 15.51
C GLU A 330 -18.80 5.38 14.25
N LYS A 331 -17.98 4.67 13.45
CA LYS A 331 -17.43 5.22 12.19
C LYS A 331 -18.53 5.49 11.16
N SER A 332 -19.56 4.66 11.11
CA SER A 332 -20.73 4.88 10.26
C SER A 332 -21.45 6.17 10.65
N ALA A 333 -21.75 6.35 11.94
CA ALA A 333 -22.43 7.54 12.44
C ALA A 333 -21.64 8.83 12.12
N ALA A 334 -20.32 8.81 12.37
CA ALA A 334 -19.44 9.92 12.04
C ALA A 334 -19.43 10.25 10.54
N ARG A 335 -19.35 9.22 9.68
CA ARG A 335 -19.35 9.41 8.22
C ARG A 335 -20.66 9.89 7.65
N THR A 336 -21.80 9.45 8.17
CA THR A 336 -23.12 9.92 7.73
C THR A 336 -23.30 11.42 7.98
N GLN A 337 -22.75 11.93 9.09
CA GLN A 337 -22.80 13.35 9.42
C GLN A 337 -21.84 14.19 8.56
N ASN A 338 -20.74 13.62 8.10
CA ASN A 338 -19.75 14.31 7.29
C ASN A 338 -20.14 14.32 5.79
N THR A 339 -20.45 15.51 5.27
CA THR A 339 -20.87 15.69 3.87
C THR A 339 -19.80 15.34 2.84
N ALA A 340 -18.52 15.35 3.20
CA ALA A 340 -17.42 15.02 2.31
C ALA A 340 -17.24 13.50 2.12
N THR A 341 -17.62 12.71 3.13
CA THR A 341 -17.38 11.25 3.13
C THR A 341 -18.64 10.42 2.99
N ARG A 342 -19.83 10.99 3.22
CA ARG A 342 -21.11 10.29 3.06
C ARG A 342 -21.38 9.97 1.59
N TYR A 343 -22.21 8.95 1.36
CA TYR A 343 -22.59 8.48 0.05
C TYR A 343 -24.11 8.58 -0.14
N THR A 344 -24.58 8.97 -1.32
CA THR A 344 -26.02 9.09 -1.59
C THR A 344 -26.44 8.09 -2.66
N VAL A 345 -27.47 7.28 -2.35
CA VAL A 345 -28.08 6.33 -3.29
C VAL A 345 -29.57 6.67 -3.39
N GLY A 346 -29.98 7.20 -4.53
CA GLY A 346 -31.35 7.71 -4.71
C GLY A 346 -31.67 8.80 -3.68
N SER A 347 -32.69 8.57 -2.85
CA SER A 347 -33.10 9.47 -1.76
C SER A 347 -32.45 9.14 -0.41
N HIS A 348 -31.58 8.12 -0.35
CA HIS A 348 -31.00 7.63 0.90
C HIS A 348 -29.54 8.06 1.06
N VAL A 349 -29.17 8.39 2.29
CA VAL A 349 -27.78 8.71 2.68
C VAL A 349 -27.19 7.52 3.42
N LEU A 350 -26.03 7.06 2.95
CA LEU A 350 -25.25 5.96 3.50
C LEU A 350 -23.88 6.45 3.99
N PRO A 351 -23.29 5.81 5.00
CA PRO A 351 -21.92 6.11 5.45
C PRO A 351 -20.84 5.66 4.45
N TYR A 352 -21.13 4.69 3.59
CA TYR A 352 -20.19 4.09 2.65
C TYR A 352 -20.87 3.77 1.31
N PRO A 353 -20.10 3.62 0.22
CA PRO A 353 -20.59 3.01 -1.01
C PRO A 353 -21.18 1.61 -0.75
N PRO A 354 -22.24 1.19 -1.47
CA PRO A 354 -22.92 -0.07 -1.16
C PRO A 354 -22.02 -1.32 -1.21
N LYS A 355 -21.02 -1.36 -2.10
CA LYS A 355 -20.04 -2.45 -2.18
C LYS A 355 -19.23 -2.57 -0.88
N THR A 356 -18.68 -1.45 -0.39
CA THR A 356 -17.96 -1.37 0.88
C THR A 356 -18.84 -1.75 2.06
N TYR A 357 -20.07 -1.24 2.08
CA TYR A 357 -21.00 -1.48 3.18
C TYR A 357 -21.40 -2.96 3.25
N ALA A 358 -21.64 -3.61 2.10
CA ALA A 358 -21.90 -5.04 2.04
C ALA A 358 -20.69 -5.87 2.51
N ALA A 359 -19.46 -5.47 2.18
CA ALA A 359 -18.25 -6.12 2.67
C ALA A 359 -18.13 -6.06 4.20
N MET A 360 -18.46 -4.90 4.79
CA MET A 360 -18.51 -4.73 6.25
C MET A 360 -19.55 -5.65 6.91
N LEU A 361 -20.76 -5.74 6.35
CA LEU A 361 -21.79 -6.63 6.88
C LEU A 361 -21.38 -8.10 6.79
N ASN A 362 -20.79 -8.53 5.67
CA ASN A 362 -20.28 -9.90 5.52
C ASN A 362 -19.16 -10.21 6.52
N TYR A 363 -18.25 -9.26 6.77
CA TYR A 363 -17.20 -9.44 7.78
C TYR A 363 -17.76 -9.56 9.19
N LEU A 364 -18.79 -8.77 9.52
CA LEU A 364 -19.50 -8.88 10.80
C LEU A 364 -20.20 -10.24 10.98
N ARG A 365 -20.73 -10.85 9.92
CA ARG A 365 -21.27 -12.22 9.97
C ARG A 365 -20.18 -13.22 10.38
N LEU A 366 -18.96 -13.10 9.85
CA LEU A 366 -17.85 -13.96 10.25
C LEU A 366 -17.43 -13.71 11.71
N CYS A 367 -17.38 -12.45 12.13
CA CYS A 367 -17.07 -12.10 13.53
C CYS A 367 -18.14 -12.67 14.49
N LEU A 368 -19.41 -12.64 14.08
CA LEU A 368 -20.53 -13.23 14.82
C LEU A 368 -20.37 -14.75 14.92
N ALA A 369 -20.12 -15.43 13.80
CA ALA A 369 -19.90 -16.87 13.76
C ALA A 369 -18.74 -17.28 14.69
N ARG A 370 -17.59 -16.57 14.61
CA ARG A 370 -16.44 -16.78 15.50
C ARG A 370 -16.81 -16.59 16.97
N SER A 371 -17.49 -15.50 17.31
CA SER A 371 -17.86 -15.19 18.70
C SER A 371 -18.89 -16.18 19.27
N ALA A 372 -19.73 -16.76 18.41
CA ALA A 372 -20.67 -17.82 18.74
C ALA A 372 -20.03 -19.22 18.81
N GLY A 373 -18.73 -19.36 18.53
CA GLY A 373 -18.03 -20.65 18.50
C GLY A 373 -18.39 -21.51 17.28
N VAL A 374 -18.89 -20.90 16.21
CA VAL A 374 -19.19 -21.57 14.93
C VAL A 374 -17.91 -21.65 14.09
N PRO A 375 -17.57 -22.83 13.53
CA PRO A 375 -16.43 -22.95 12.63
C PRO A 375 -16.56 -21.99 11.44
N ILE A 376 -15.54 -21.20 11.15
CA ILE A 376 -15.56 -20.26 10.03
C ILE A 376 -15.32 -21.05 8.73
N THR A 377 -16.38 -21.34 7.98
CA THR A 377 -16.28 -21.80 6.59
C THR A 377 -16.86 -20.73 5.68
N PHE A 378 -16.27 -20.53 4.50
CA PHE A 378 -16.80 -19.58 3.50
C PHE A 378 -18.20 -19.97 3.00
N GLU A 379 -18.63 -21.21 3.25
CA GLU A 379 -19.93 -21.76 2.89
C GLU A 379 -21.04 -21.49 3.92
N ASN A 380 -20.71 -20.92 5.09
CA ASN A 380 -21.68 -20.61 6.16
C ASN A 380 -22.71 -19.51 5.81
N ALA A 381 -22.76 -19.05 4.56
CA ALA A 381 -23.67 -18.00 4.13
C ALA A 381 -25.15 -18.45 4.05
N GLN A 382 -25.45 -19.75 4.19
CA GLN A 382 -26.81 -20.29 4.10
C GLN A 382 -27.47 -20.40 5.47
N PHE A 383 -28.54 -19.64 5.68
CA PHE A 383 -29.44 -19.77 6.82
C PHE A 383 -30.79 -20.32 6.34
N PRO A 384 -31.43 -21.26 7.07
CA PRO A 384 -30.96 -21.90 8.31
C PRO A 384 -29.81 -22.89 8.07
N GLY A 385 -28.74 -22.75 8.84
CA GLY A 385 -27.55 -23.61 8.78
C GLY A 385 -27.44 -24.55 9.98
N PRO A 386 -26.55 -25.57 9.93
CA PRO A 386 -26.37 -26.56 10.99
C PRO A 386 -25.94 -25.96 12.34
N HIS A 387 -25.42 -24.72 12.33
CA HIS A 387 -24.91 -24.01 13.50
C HIS A 387 -25.85 -22.94 14.05
N ALA A 388 -27.11 -22.86 13.55
CA ALA A 388 -28.10 -21.89 14.01
C ALA A 388 -28.32 -21.89 15.54
N PRO A 389 -28.30 -23.04 16.27
CA PRO A 389 -28.44 -23.03 17.73
C PRO A 389 -27.30 -22.33 18.47
N GLN A 390 -26.05 -22.45 18.00
CA GLN A 390 -24.91 -21.74 18.61
C GLN A 390 -25.07 -20.23 18.45
N THR A 391 -25.35 -19.77 17.22
CA THR A 391 -25.59 -18.36 16.92
C THR A 391 -26.76 -17.81 17.74
N SER A 392 -27.85 -18.57 17.86
CA SER A 392 -29.02 -18.22 18.68
C SER A 392 -28.67 -17.99 20.15
N ARG A 393 -27.92 -18.91 20.77
CA ARG A 393 -27.48 -18.78 22.18
C ARG A 393 -26.63 -17.54 22.39
N TYR A 394 -25.67 -17.29 21.50
CA TYR A 394 -24.80 -16.11 21.59
C TYR A 394 -25.61 -14.82 21.42
N LEU A 395 -26.48 -14.72 20.41
CA LEU A 395 -27.31 -13.55 20.18
C LEU A 395 -28.28 -13.26 21.34
N ARG A 396 -28.85 -14.30 21.96
CA ARG A 396 -29.69 -14.14 23.15
C ARG A 396 -28.89 -13.59 24.33
N SER A 397 -27.72 -14.17 24.59
CA SER A 397 -26.82 -13.67 25.64
C SER A 397 -26.43 -12.21 25.39
N LEU A 398 -26.13 -11.84 24.14
CA LEU A 398 -25.77 -10.48 23.78
C LEU A 398 -26.95 -9.51 23.99
N TYR A 399 -28.15 -9.89 23.53
CA TYR A 399 -29.37 -9.11 23.70
C TYR A 399 -29.72 -8.85 25.18
N GLU A 400 -29.61 -9.89 26.02
CA GLU A 400 -29.88 -9.79 27.45
C GLU A 400 -28.84 -8.97 28.20
N SER A 401 -27.57 -9.02 27.76
CA SER A 401 -26.48 -8.26 28.38
C SER A 401 -26.50 -6.77 28.06
N GLU A 402 -27.10 -6.35 26.95
CA GLU A 402 -27.11 -4.97 26.46
C GLU A 402 -28.53 -4.48 26.08
N PRO A 403 -29.43 -4.29 27.05
CA PRO A 403 -30.80 -3.87 26.77
C PRO A 403 -30.82 -2.43 26.22
N GLY A 404 -31.22 -2.27 24.95
CA GLY A 404 -31.56 -0.99 24.33
C GLY A 404 -30.57 -0.50 23.26
N ARG A 405 -29.28 -0.36 23.60
CA ARG A 405 -28.25 0.18 22.68
C ARG A 405 -26.93 -0.58 22.84
N GLY A 406 -26.90 -1.80 22.29
CA GLY A 406 -25.72 -2.66 22.25
C GLY A 406 -25.28 -2.99 20.82
N ALA A 407 -24.24 -3.83 20.71
CA ALA A 407 -23.65 -4.21 19.44
C ALA A 407 -24.66 -4.86 18.48
N LEU A 408 -25.62 -5.61 19.01
CA LEU A 408 -26.67 -6.25 18.23
C LEU A 408 -27.62 -5.23 17.58
N GLN A 409 -28.04 -4.21 18.32
CA GLN A 409 -28.93 -3.16 17.81
C GLN A 409 -28.20 -2.27 16.81
N GLU A 410 -26.93 -1.98 17.04
CA GLU A 410 -26.06 -1.25 16.11
C GLU A 410 -25.86 -2.02 14.80
N TYR A 411 -25.60 -3.33 14.88
CA TYR A 411 -25.52 -4.19 13.70
C TYR A 411 -26.84 -4.22 12.91
N LEU A 412 -27.99 -4.41 13.58
CA LEU A 412 -29.30 -4.37 12.93
C LEU A 412 -29.59 -2.99 12.31
N THR A 413 -29.14 -1.90 12.93
CA THR A 413 -29.29 -0.55 12.37
C THR A 413 -28.51 -0.40 11.07
N MET A 414 -27.26 -0.88 11.02
CA MET A 414 -26.45 -0.87 9.80
C MET A 414 -27.07 -1.72 8.69
N VAL A 415 -27.60 -2.90 9.05
CA VAL A 415 -28.32 -3.80 8.13
C VAL A 415 -29.56 -3.12 7.56
N GLU A 416 -30.39 -2.49 8.40
CA GLU A 416 -31.61 -1.79 7.98
C GLU A 416 -31.31 -0.58 7.07
N GLN A 417 -30.23 0.17 7.36
CA GLN A 417 -29.78 1.30 6.54
C GLN A 417 -29.40 0.84 5.12
N LEU A 418 -28.54 -0.19 5.00
CA LEU A 418 -28.14 -0.68 3.68
C LEU A 418 -29.31 -1.33 2.95
N LEU A 419 -30.14 -2.13 3.63
CA LEU A 419 -31.28 -2.81 3.02
C LEU A 419 -32.27 -1.79 2.41
N THR A 420 -32.55 -0.71 3.15
CA THR A 420 -33.47 0.35 2.72
C THR A 420 -32.96 1.11 1.49
N ALA A 421 -31.65 1.36 1.41
CA ALA A 421 -31.04 2.10 0.31
C ALA A 421 -30.67 1.21 -0.90
N ASN A 422 -30.38 -0.07 -0.65
CA ASN A 422 -29.92 -1.02 -1.65
C ASN A 422 -30.31 -2.46 -1.28
N GLY A 423 -31.37 -2.97 -1.91
CA GLY A 423 -31.96 -4.29 -1.66
C GLY A 423 -31.17 -5.49 -2.16
N THR A 424 -29.88 -5.51 -1.90
CA THR A 424 -29.00 -6.65 -2.23
C THR A 424 -29.23 -7.83 -1.29
N THR A 425 -28.78 -9.00 -1.72
CA THR A 425 -28.91 -10.26 -0.96
C THR A 425 -28.18 -10.24 0.38
N VAL A 426 -27.08 -9.47 0.49
CA VAL A 426 -26.23 -9.42 1.69
C VAL A 426 -26.96 -8.90 2.94
N PRO A 427 -27.49 -7.66 2.96
CA PRO A 427 -28.21 -7.15 4.13
C PRO A 427 -29.46 -7.96 4.44
N LEU A 428 -30.14 -8.50 3.42
CA LEU A 428 -31.28 -9.40 3.63
C LEU A 428 -30.86 -10.69 4.35
N ALA A 429 -29.78 -11.34 3.90
CA ALA A 429 -29.23 -12.54 4.53
C ALA A 429 -28.80 -12.27 5.98
N CYS A 430 -28.14 -11.14 6.25
CA CYS A 430 -27.77 -10.73 7.61
C CYS A 430 -29.00 -10.63 8.52
N LEU A 431 -30.07 -10.00 8.01
CA LEU A 431 -31.27 -9.80 8.79
C LEU A 431 -32.01 -11.11 9.07
N VAL A 432 -32.15 -11.96 8.05
CA VAL A 432 -32.80 -13.28 8.19
C VAL A 432 -32.01 -14.16 9.17
N GLU A 433 -30.69 -14.14 9.12
CA GLU A 433 -29.82 -14.87 10.05
C GLU A 433 -30.06 -14.43 11.49
N VAL A 434 -30.08 -13.12 11.77
CA VAL A 434 -30.24 -12.59 13.14
C VAL A 434 -31.67 -12.78 13.64
N VAL A 435 -32.68 -12.38 12.86
CA VAL A 435 -34.10 -12.48 13.26
C VAL A 435 -34.53 -13.94 13.35
N GLY A 436 -34.09 -14.79 12.42
CA GLY A 436 -34.39 -16.21 12.43
C GLY A 436 -33.74 -16.98 13.59
N SER A 437 -32.64 -16.45 14.14
CA SER A 437 -31.95 -17.07 15.29
C SER A 437 -32.61 -16.78 16.63
N ILE A 438 -33.25 -15.62 16.81
CA ILE A 438 -33.96 -15.23 18.06
C ILE A 438 -35.33 -14.59 17.75
N PRO A 439 -36.24 -15.33 17.08
CA PRO A 439 -37.50 -14.77 16.56
C PRO A 439 -38.45 -14.30 17.66
N ASP A 440 -38.45 -14.94 18.84
CA ASP A 440 -39.26 -14.54 19.99
C ASP A 440 -38.94 -13.11 20.47
N LEU A 441 -37.68 -12.69 20.35
CA LEU A 441 -37.21 -11.37 20.78
C LEU A 441 -37.30 -10.32 19.66
N LEU A 442 -36.96 -10.70 18.42
CA LEU A 442 -36.80 -9.74 17.33
C LEU A 442 -37.98 -9.68 16.35
N ALA A 443 -38.72 -10.77 16.12
CA ALA A 443 -39.81 -10.78 15.15
C ALA A 443 -40.89 -9.72 15.43
N PRO A 444 -41.30 -9.43 16.69
CA PRO A 444 -42.28 -8.39 16.98
C PRO A 444 -41.93 -7.01 16.40
N LYS A 445 -40.63 -6.65 16.31
CA LYS A 445 -40.15 -5.39 15.71
C LYS A 445 -40.45 -5.30 14.21
N TYR A 446 -40.55 -6.45 13.54
CA TYR A 446 -40.58 -6.55 12.08
C TYR A 446 -41.95 -6.99 11.52
N LEU A 447 -42.90 -7.42 12.37
CA LEU A 447 -44.26 -7.81 11.93
C LEU A 447 -44.98 -6.71 11.14
N GLY A 448 -44.83 -5.45 11.55
CA GLY A 448 -45.39 -4.30 10.81
C GLY A 448 -44.66 -3.96 9.50
N LYS A 449 -43.46 -4.51 9.29
CA LYS A 449 -42.60 -4.27 8.12
C LYS A 449 -42.67 -5.40 7.08
N LEU A 450 -43.63 -6.32 7.18
CA LEU A 450 -43.76 -7.44 6.22
C LEU A 450 -43.94 -6.99 4.76
N ALA A 451 -44.67 -5.90 4.53
CA ALA A 451 -44.80 -5.31 3.19
C ALA A 451 -43.46 -4.76 2.66
N TRP A 452 -42.63 -4.21 3.55
CA TRP A 452 -41.29 -3.73 3.21
C TRP A 452 -40.37 -4.86 2.79
N PHE A 453 -40.44 -6.04 3.44
CA PHE A 453 -39.66 -7.21 3.02
C PHE A 453 -40.03 -7.73 1.63
N LYS A 454 -41.32 -7.74 1.29
CA LYS A 454 -41.78 -8.25 0.00
C LYS A 454 -41.11 -7.54 -1.19
N VAL A 455 -40.83 -6.25 -1.06
CA VAL A 455 -40.15 -5.43 -2.08
C VAL A 455 -38.71 -5.88 -2.35
N HIS A 456 -38.07 -6.56 -1.39
CA HIS A 456 -36.66 -6.96 -1.46
C HIS A 456 -36.47 -8.47 -1.72
N ILE A 457 -37.57 -9.24 -1.73
CA ILE A 457 -37.57 -10.71 -1.92
C ILE A 457 -38.11 -11.09 -3.30
N SER A 458 -38.92 -10.22 -3.93
CA SER A 458 -39.39 -10.35 -5.32
C SER A 458 -38.32 -9.93 -6.31
#